data_AF-A0A7S3EBL5-F1
#
_entry.id   AF-A0A7S3EBL5-F1
#
_cell.length_a   1.000
_cell.length_b   1.000
_cell.length_c   1.000
_cell.angle_alpha   90.00
_cell.angle_beta   90.00
_cell.angle_gamma   90.00
#
_symmetry.space_group_name_H-M   'P 1'
#
loop_
_entity.id
_entity.type
_entity.pdbx_description
1 polymer ?
#
loop_
_entity_poly.entity_id
_entity_poly.type
_entity_poly.pdbx_seq_one_letter_code
_entity_poly.pdbx_strand_id
1 'polypeptide(L)'
;MFYSQYILTRRGPLSRIWLAAHMQNKLTKTMVFSIDLVKACEKIIAPEAPMALRLTSNLLLGVVRVYLRKAKYLLSDCSDAVSRIKLAFKISTVICSPRKQHLYWLLHFAAFFTES
;
A
#
# COMPACT_ATOMS: atom_id res chain seq x y z
N MET A 1 33.63 -19.77 -7.45
CA MET A 1 32.75 -18.59 -7.54
C MET A 1 32.74 -17.90 -6.18
N PHE A 2 33.10 -16.62 -6.10
CA PHE A 2 33.17 -15.85 -4.85
C PHE A 2 31.79 -15.29 -4.46
N TYR A 3 31.02 -16.05 -3.68
CA TYR A 3 29.80 -15.57 -3.06
C TYR A 3 29.78 -16.01 -1.61
N SER A 4 29.72 -15.04 -0.69
CA SER A 4 29.40 -15.30 0.70
C SER A 4 27.96 -15.81 0.77
N GLN A 5 27.81 -17.10 1.12
CA GLN A 5 26.52 -17.78 1.35
C GLN A 5 25.63 -17.03 2.37
N TYR A 6 26.22 -16.16 3.19
CA TYR A 6 25.58 -15.40 4.26
C TYR A 6 24.68 -14.25 3.76
N ILE A 7 25.04 -13.62 2.62
CA ILE A 7 24.33 -12.43 2.12
C ILE A 7 22.97 -12.81 1.50
N LEU A 8 22.91 -14.00 0.89
CA LEU A 8 21.74 -14.53 0.18
C LEU A 8 20.99 -15.62 0.94
N THR A 9 21.42 -15.99 2.15
CA THR A 9 20.67 -16.96 2.94
C THR A 9 19.25 -16.44 3.18
N ARG A 10 18.27 -17.35 3.31
CA ARG A 10 16.82 -17.07 3.42
C ARG A 10 16.43 -16.04 4.51
N ARG A 11 17.35 -15.69 5.42
CA ARG A 11 17.15 -14.75 6.53
C ARG A 11 18.06 -13.51 6.50
N GLY A 12 18.88 -13.32 5.47
CA GLY A 12 19.73 -12.14 5.35
C GLY A 12 18.91 -10.85 5.13
N PRO A 13 19.43 -9.67 5.54
CA PRO A 13 18.74 -8.39 5.36
C PRO A 13 18.52 -8.04 3.87
N LEU A 14 19.40 -8.53 2.99
CA LEU A 14 19.33 -8.33 1.54
C LEU A 14 18.50 -9.43 0.83
N SER A 15 18.11 -10.49 1.54
CA SER A 15 17.39 -11.63 0.96
C SER A 15 16.01 -11.23 0.39
N ARG A 16 15.31 -10.30 1.05
CA ARG A 16 14.01 -9.78 0.60
C ARG A 16 14.12 -8.97 -0.70
N ILE A 17 15.21 -8.22 -0.86
CA ILE A 17 15.46 -7.40 -2.06
C ILE A 17 15.89 -8.27 -3.21
N TRP A 18 16.72 -9.27 -2.93
CA TRP A 18 17.08 -10.28 -3.91
C TRP A 18 15.87 -11.09 -4.38
N LEU A 19 14.97 -11.46 -3.44
CA LEU A 19 13.69 -12.08 -3.76
C LEU A 19 12.80 -11.16 -4.61
N ALA A 20 12.78 -9.85 -4.32
CA ALA A 20 12.05 -8.88 -5.13
C ALA A 20 12.64 -8.72 -6.55
N ALA A 21 13.96 -8.89 -6.70
CA ALA A 21 14.61 -8.88 -8.00
C ALA A 21 14.20 -10.08 -8.87
N HIS A 22 14.20 -11.29 -8.33
CA HIS A 22 13.99 -12.52 -9.11
C HIS A 22 12.57 -13.10 -9.05
N MET A 23 11.90 -13.02 -7.90
CA MET A 23 10.61 -13.67 -7.64
C MET A 23 9.53 -12.66 -7.22
N GLN A 24 9.14 -11.80 -8.17
CA GLN A 24 8.14 -10.74 -7.94
C GLN A 24 6.80 -11.27 -7.38
N ASN A 25 6.37 -12.45 -7.79
CA ASN A 25 5.04 -12.98 -7.46
C ASN A 25 4.94 -13.51 -6.02
N LYS A 26 6.06 -13.71 -5.31
CA LYS A 26 6.08 -14.25 -3.94
C LYS A 26 6.17 -13.17 -2.85
N LEU A 27 6.16 -11.87 -3.21
CA LEU A 27 6.21 -10.78 -2.24
C LEU A 27 4.82 -10.32 -1.81
N THR A 28 4.47 -10.61 -0.55
CA THR A 28 3.28 -10.08 0.13
C THR A 28 3.39 -8.57 0.37
N LYS A 29 2.25 -7.84 0.33
CA LYS A 29 2.16 -6.38 0.59
C LYS A 29 2.88 -5.99 1.90
N THR A 30 2.66 -6.75 2.98
CA THR A 30 3.31 -6.53 4.29
C THR A 30 4.83 -6.59 4.24
N MET A 31 5.38 -7.55 3.48
CA MET A 31 6.83 -7.66 3.30
C MET A 31 7.39 -6.44 2.56
N VAL A 32 6.71 -5.95 1.52
CA VAL A 32 7.12 -4.73 0.78
C VAL A 32 7.24 -3.54 1.73
N PHE A 33 6.27 -3.35 2.64
CA PHE A 33 6.28 -2.23 3.58
C PHE A 33 7.39 -2.35 4.64
N SER A 34 7.66 -3.56 5.12
CA SER A 34 8.69 -3.81 6.15
C SER A 34 10.14 -3.63 5.69
N ILE A 35 10.40 -3.38 4.39
CA ILE A 35 11.74 -3.24 3.85
C ILE A 35 12.20 -1.77 3.93
N ASP A 36 13.31 -1.55 4.63
CA ASP A 36 14.03 -0.28 4.67
C ASP A 36 14.95 -0.15 3.45
N LEU A 37 14.59 0.71 2.50
CA LEU A 37 15.35 0.91 1.26
C LEU A 37 16.69 1.62 1.51
N VAL A 38 16.72 2.57 2.44
CA VAL A 38 17.92 3.37 2.77
C VAL A 38 19.03 2.47 3.30
N LYS A 39 18.73 1.68 4.35
CA LYS A 39 19.66 0.71 4.94
C LYS A 39 20.14 -0.33 3.93
N ALA A 40 19.31 -0.67 2.95
CA ALA A 40 19.71 -1.59 1.91
C ALA A 40 20.70 -0.95 0.91
N CYS A 41 20.47 0.29 0.50
CA CYS A 41 21.41 1.03 -0.35
C CYS A 41 22.76 1.22 0.35
N GLU A 42 22.76 1.57 1.64
CA GLU A 42 23.99 1.69 2.44
C GLU A 42 24.80 0.37 2.44
N LYS A 43 24.13 -0.76 2.62
CA LYS A 43 24.76 -2.10 2.57
C LYS A 43 25.27 -2.49 1.17
N ILE A 44 24.68 -1.94 0.11
CA ILE A 44 25.13 -2.18 -1.27
C ILE A 44 26.37 -1.34 -1.59
N ILE A 45 26.43 -0.10 -1.09
CA ILE A 45 27.55 0.84 -1.30
C ILE A 45 28.78 0.41 -0.49
N ALA A 46 28.60 0.05 0.78
CA ALA A 46 29.67 -0.36 1.69
C ALA A 46 29.44 -1.80 2.18
N PRO A 47 29.75 -2.82 1.35
CA PRO A 47 29.56 -4.20 1.77
C PRO A 47 30.68 -4.68 2.69
N GLU A 48 30.31 -5.47 3.72
CA GLU A 48 31.28 -6.11 4.64
C GLU A 48 32.15 -7.18 3.95
N ALA A 49 31.73 -7.69 2.79
CA ALA A 49 32.44 -8.69 2.02
C ALA A 49 32.47 -8.31 0.52
N PRO A 50 33.53 -8.66 -0.23
CA PRO A 50 33.62 -8.34 -1.64
C PRO A 50 32.46 -9.00 -2.41
N MET A 51 31.59 -8.15 -2.98
CA MET A 51 30.48 -8.59 -3.83
C MET A 51 30.86 -8.48 -5.30
N ALA A 52 30.46 -9.47 -6.09
CA ALA A 52 30.60 -9.40 -7.53
C ALA A 52 29.71 -8.28 -8.10
N LEU A 53 30.19 -7.57 -9.13
CA LEU A 53 29.42 -6.54 -9.83
C LEU A 53 28.07 -7.05 -10.38
N ARG A 54 28.03 -8.33 -10.80
CA ARG A 54 26.79 -8.99 -11.26
C ARG A 54 25.75 -9.15 -10.15
N LEU A 55 26.16 -9.19 -8.88
CA LEU A 55 25.21 -9.18 -7.76
C LEU A 55 24.64 -7.81 -7.50
N THR A 56 25.52 -6.82 -7.46
CA THR A 56 25.14 -5.45 -7.11
C THR A 56 24.13 -4.91 -8.12
N SER A 57 24.30 -5.22 -9.41
CA SER A 57 23.32 -4.86 -10.44
C SER A 57 21.93 -5.47 -10.19
N ASN A 58 21.86 -6.75 -9.87
CA ASN A 58 20.60 -7.44 -9.57
C ASN A 58 19.96 -6.95 -8.28
N LEU A 59 20.75 -6.66 -7.24
CA LEU A 59 20.27 -6.07 -6.00
C LEU A 59 19.69 -4.68 -6.22
N LEU A 60 20.38 -3.83 -7.01
CA LEU A 60 19.90 -2.49 -7.36
C LEU A 60 18.57 -2.55 -8.12
N LEU A 61 18.43 -3.48 -9.08
CA LEU A 61 17.17 -3.73 -9.77
C LEU A 61 16.05 -4.12 -8.79
N GLY A 62 16.36 -4.96 -7.80
CA GLY A 62 15.45 -5.30 -6.72
C GLY A 62 14.97 -4.09 -5.93
N VAL A 63 15.88 -3.20 -5.54
CA VAL A 63 15.56 -1.95 -4.80
C VAL A 63 14.59 -1.08 -5.60
N VAL A 64 14.88 -0.82 -6.87
CA VAL A 64 14.03 0.00 -7.75
C VAL A 64 12.64 -0.62 -7.91
N ARG A 65 12.55 -1.96 -8.06
CA ARG A 65 11.26 -2.67 -8.15
C ARG A 65 10.43 -2.56 -6.88
N VAL A 66 11.05 -2.64 -5.70
CA VAL A 66 10.37 -2.45 -4.41
C VAL A 66 9.85 -1.02 -4.28
N TYR A 67 10.66 -0.02 -4.66
CA TYR A 67 10.24 1.38 -4.65
C TYR A 67 9.01 1.61 -5.54
N LEU A 68 9.03 1.08 -6.77
CA LEU A 68 7.90 1.18 -7.69
C LEU A 68 6.62 0.56 -7.12
N ARG A 69 6.71 -0.56 -6.40
CA ARG A 69 5.54 -1.16 -5.73
C ARG A 69 5.00 -0.29 -4.61
N LYS A 70 5.86 0.30 -3.78
CA LYS A 70 5.43 1.23 -2.73
C LYS A 70 4.68 2.42 -3.34
N ALA A 71 5.20 3.00 -4.42
CA ALA A 71 4.55 4.10 -5.13
C ALA A 71 3.19 3.69 -5.73
N LYS A 72 3.09 2.49 -6.33
CA LYS A 72 1.82 1.95 -6.84
C LYS A 72 0.77 1.77 -5.74
N TYR A 73 1.17 1.26 -4.57
CA TYR A 73 0.26 1.11 -3.43
C TYR A 73 -0.22 2.47 -2.91
N LEU A 74 0.69 3.46 -2.85
CA LEU A 74 0.31 4.80 -2.43
C LEU A 74 -0.69 5.44 -3.40
N LEU A 75 -0.47 5.29 -4.71
CA LEU A 75 -1.39 5.78 -5.73
C LEU A 75 -2.77 5.12 -5.61
N SER A 76 -2.83 3.78 -5.42
CA SER A 76 -4.11 3.09 -5.24
C SER A 76 -4.85 3.58 -4.01
N ASP A 77 -4.14 3.74 -2.88
CA ASP A 77 -4.74 4.17 -1.62
C ASP A 77 -5.27 5.61 -1.72
N CYS A 78 -4.55 6.51 -2.41
CA CYS A 78 -5.03 7.87 -2.71
C CYS A 78 -6.25 7.88 -3.64
N SER A 79 -6.25 7.04 -4.68
CA SER A 79 -7.38 6.92 -5.61
C SER A 79 -8.65 6.46 -4.89
N ASP A 80 -8.52 5.49 -3.97
CA ASP A 80 -9.62 4.98 -3.16
C ASP A 80 -10.12 6.02 -2.14
N ALA A 81 -9.23 6.80 -1.54
CA ALA A 81 -9.63 7.89 -0.65
C ALA A 81 -10.43 8.97 -1.40
N VAL A 82 -9.94 9.40 -2.57
CA VAL A 82 -10.62 10.40 -3.41
C VAL A 82 -11.99 9.89 -3.88
N SER A 83 -12.10 8.61 -4.25
CA SER A 83 -13.39 8.04 -4.66
C SER A 83 -14.40 8.03 -3.52
N ARG A 84 -13.98 7.63 -2.31
CA ARG A 84 -14.83 7.65 -1.09
C ARG A 84 -15.31 9.06 -0.76
N ILE A 85 -14.43 10.05 -0.83
CA ILE A 85 -14.78 11.46 -0.59
C ILE A 85 -15.82 11.94 -1.63
N LYS A 86 -15.59 11.67 -2.91
CA LYS A 86 -16.55 12.02 -3.99
C LYS A 86 -17.92 11.34 -3.79
N LEU A 87 -17.95 10.09 -3.32
CA LEU A 87 -19.20 9.39 -3.01
C LEU A 87 -19.93 10.04 -1.84
N ALA A 88 -19.23 10.39 -0.76
CA ALA A 88 -19.82 11.06 0.41
C ALA A 88 -20.44 12.42 0.06
N PHE A 89 -19.78 13.20 -0.81
CA PHE A 89 -20.33 14.49 -1.29
C PHE A 89 -21.59 14.29 -2.17
N LYS A 90 -21.61 13.30 -3.06
CA LYS A 90 -22.82 12.97 -3.84
C LYS A 90 -23.98 12.54 -2.96
N ILE A 91 -23.72 11.69 -1.97
CA ILE A 91 -24.73 11.22 -1.02
C ILE A 91 -25.31 12.40 -0.21
N SER A 92 -24.47 13.33 0.24
CA SER A 92 -24.91 14.51 0.99
C SER A 92 -25.90 15.39 0.20
N THR A 93 -25.74 15.50 -1.12
CA THR A 93 -26.73 16.20 -1.97
C THR A 93 -28.06 15.46 -2.12
N VAL A 94 -28.09 14.13 -2.00
CA VAL A 94 -29.32 13.33 -2.05
C VAL A 94 -30.05 13.32 -0.71
N ILE A 95 -29.31 13.31 0.41
CA ILE A 95 -29.89 13.35 1.76
C ILE A 95 -30.42 14.76 2.07
N CYS A 96 -29.80 15.82 1.54
CA CYS A 96 -30.32 17.18 1.60
C CYS A 96 -31.37 17.48 0.49
N SER A 97 -32.15 16.49 0.07
CA SER A 97 -33.39 16.76 -0.66
C SER A 97 -34.49 17.09 0.36
N PRO A 98 -34.99 18.34 0.43
CA PRO A 98 -36.00 18.76 1.42
C PRO A 98 -37.35 18.05 1.26
N ARG A 99 -37.52 17.23 0.21
CA ARG A 99 -38.82 16.67 -0.18
C ARG A 99 -39.23 15.42 0.60
N LYS A 100 -38.34 14.78 1.37
CA LYS A 100 -38.67 13.62 2.22
C LYS A 100 -38.72 13.89 3.73
N GLN A 101 -38.29 15.05 4.21
CA GLN A 101 -38.42 15.40 5.63
C GLN A 101 -39.89 15.68 6.03
N HIS A 102 -40.67 16.28 5.13
CA HIS A 102 -42.03 16.72 5.42
C HIS A 102 -43.05 15.57 5.56
N LEU A 103 -42.82 14.45 4.86
CA LEU A 103 -43.69 13.28 4.91
C LEU A 103 -43.53 12.47 6.21
N TYR A 104 -42.32 12.43 6.80
CA TYR A 104 -42.10 11.77 8.08
C TYR A 104 -42.65 12.59 9.25
N TRP A 105 -42.56 13.92 9.20
CA TRP A 105 -43.23 14.79 10.18
C TRP A 105 -44.75 14.68 10.11
N LEU A 106 -45.34 14.60 8.90
CA LEU A 106 -46.78 14.43 8.76
C LEU A 106 -47.26 13.04 9.22
N LEU A 107 -46.51 11.97 8.96
CA LEU A 107 -46.85 10.64 9.48
C LEU A 107 -46.74 10.57 11.01
N HIS A 108 -45.75 11.23 11.61
CA HIS A 108 -45.61 11.29 13.06
C HIS A 108 -46.66 12.21 13.72
N PHE A 109 -47.06 13.31 13.06
CA PHE A 109 -48.10 14.21 13.56
C PHE A 109 -49.50 13.62 13.40
N ALA A 110 -49.77 12.86 12.34
CA ALA A 110 -51.03 12.15 12.14
C ALA A 110 -51.22 11.01 13.17
N ALA A 111 -50.14 10.29 13.51
CA ALA A 111 -50.18 9.27 14.56
C ALA A 111 -50.49 9.84 15.94
N PHE A 112 -50.09 11.09 16.22
CA PHE A 112 -50.41 11.76 17.48
C PHE A 112 -51.88 12.19 17.59
N PHE A 113 -52.61 12.36 16.49
CA PHE A 113 -54.00 12.84 16.50
C PHE A 113 -55.06 11.73 16.52
N THR A 114 -54.66 10.47 16.29
CA THR A 114 -55.59 9.32 16.28
C THR A 114 -55.76 8.63 17.63
N GLU A 115 -55.07 9.10 18.67
CA GLU A 115 -55.05 8.48 20.00
C GLU A 115 -55.59 9.42 21.10
N SER A 116 -56.40 10.42 20.71
CA SER A 116 -57.13 11.34 21.61
C SER A 116 -58.63 11.29 21.38
#